data_AF-A0A314UTY9-F1
#
_entry.id   AF-A0A314UTY9-F1
#
_cell.length_a   1.000
_cell.length_b   1.000
_cell.length_c   1.000
_cell.angle_alpha   90.00
_cell.angle_beta   90.00
_cell.angle_gamma   90.00
#
_symmetry.space_group_name_H-M   'P 1'
#
loop_
_entity.id
_entity.type
_entity.pdbx_description
1 polymer ?
#
loop_
_entity_poly.entity_id
_entity_poly.type
_entity_poly.pdbx_seq_one_letter_code
_entity_poly.pdbx_strand_id
1 'polypeptide(L)'
;MKLPATTVLEHPSLLFKNLEDVLKPRVLLARKVQEMGLDLQINGRMMVRAMRMTERRFLKVFVNCHPKDAADELMEYYKNVKGVKRLAEASKRNFQKGFPF
;
A
#
# COMPACT_ATOMS: atom_id res chain seq x y z
N MET A 1 -1.67 0.41 -11.14
CA MET A 1 -1.46 1.86 -11.29
C MET A 1 -0.74 2.10 -12.61
N LYS A 2 -1.29 2.94 -13.49
CA LYS A 2 -0.51 3.48 -14.60
C LYS A 2 0.05 4.82 -14.12
N LEU A 3 1.26 4.80 -13.55
CA LEU A 3 1.95 6.02 -13.18
C LEU A 3 2.75 6.53 -14.40
N PRO A 4 2.79 7.84 -14.64
CA PRO A 4 3.71 8.41 -15.61
C PRO A 4 5.16 8.03 -15.26
N ALA A 5 6.00 7.79 -16.26
CA ALA A 5 7.42 7.50 -16.05
C ALA A 5 8.13 8.62 -15.27
N THR A 6 7.73 9.87 -15.51
CA THR A 6 8.22 11.05 -14.79
C THR A 6 8.01 10.95 -13.28
N THR A 7 6.85 10.45 -12.83
CA THR A 7 6.56 10.26 -11.40
C THR A 7 7.46 9.22 -10.75
N VAL A 8 7.90 8.19 -11.49
CA VAL A 8 8.84 7.18 -10.99
C VAL A 8 10.24 7.78 -10.85
N LEU A 9 10.66 8.63 -11.80
CA LEU A 9 11.94 9.35 -11.73
C LEU A 9 11.99 10.34 -10.57
N GLU A 10 10.90 11.07 -10.31
CA GLU A 10 10.78 11.99 -9.17
C GLU A 10 10.73 11.26 -7.82
N HIS A 11 10.26 10.01 -7.81
CA HIS A 11 10.09 9.21 -6.60
C HIS A 11 10.67 7.79 -6.72
N PRO A 12 12.01 7.64 -6.86
CA PRO A 12 12.65 6.33 -7.07
C PRO A 12 12.39 5.35 -5.92
N SER A 13 12.10 5.89 -4.73
CA SER A 13 11.74 5.11 -3.53
C SER A 13 10.58 4.13 -3.75
N LEU A 14 9.72 4.36 -4.75
CA LEU A 14 8.61 3.46 -5.11
C LEU A 14 9.09 2.12 -5.66
N LEU A 15 10.23 2.09 -6.37
CA LEU A 15 10.81 0.86 -6.94
C LEU A 15 11.28 -0.12 -5.86
N PHE A 16 11.64 0.40 -4.69
CA PHE A 16 12.10 -0.40 -3.55
C PHE A 16 10.95 -0.89 -2.64
N LYS A 17 9.69 -0.60 -2.98
CA LYS A 17 8.54 -1.05 -2.20
C LYS A 17 7.95 -2.33 -2.79
N ASN A 18 7.56 -3.25 -1.90
CA ASN A 18 6.90 -4.47 -2.30
C ASN A 18 5.54 -4.16 -2.96
N LEU A 19 5.32 -4.72 -4.14
CA LEU A 19 4.11 -4.50 -4.93
C LEU A 19 2.86 -5.03 -4.21
N GLU A 20 2.93 -6.24 -3.65
CA GLU A 20 1.79 -6.93 -3.04
C GLU A 20 1.56 -6.50 -1.58
N ASP A 21 2.61 -6.16 -0.83
CA ASP A 21 2.47 -5.80 0.59
C ASP A 21 2.21 -4.30 0.82
N VAL A 22 2.73 -3.44 -0.06
CA VAL A 22 2.72 -1.98 0.16
C VAL A 22 1.97 -1.25 -0.94
N LEU A 23 2.37 -1.43 -2.20
CA LEU A 23 1.83 -0.60 -3.27
C LEU A 23 0.35 -0.94 -3.54
N LYS A 24 0.06 -2.16 -3.94
CA LYS A 24 -1.28 -2.61 -4.34
C LYS A 24 -2.32 -2.46 -3.22
N PRO A 25 -2.08 -2.85 -1.95
CA PRO A 25 -3.08 -2.72 -0.90
C PRO A 25 -3.43 -1.26 -0.60
N ARG A 26 -2.44 -0.36 -0.61
CA ARG A 26 -2.67 1.06 -0.30
C ARG A 26 -3.45 1.75 -1.42
N VAL A 27 -3.21 1.37 -2.67
CA VAL A 27 -3.93 1.90 -3.83
C VAL A 27 -5.37 1.42 -3.88
N LEU A 28 -5.58 0.13 -3.66
CA LEU A 28 -6.92 -0.44 -3.66
C LEU A 28 -7.75 0.08 -2.50
N LEU A 29 -7.14 0.25 -1.31
CA LEU A 29 -7.81 0.90 -0.20
C LEU A 29 -8.21 2.35 -0.54
N ALA A 30 -7.29 3.14 -1.09
CA ALA A 30 -7.58 4.51 -1.50
C ALA A 30 -8.76 4.58 -2.50
N ARG A 31 -8.82 3.65 -3.45
CA ARG A 31 -9.95 3.53 -4.38
C ARG A 31 -11.25 3.17 -3.66
N LYS A 32 -11.22 2.21 -2.73
CA LYS A 32 -12.40 1.83 -1.93
C LYS A 32 -12.93 3.00 -1.09
N VAL A 33 -12.03 3.81 -0.51
CA VAL A 33 -12.40 5.05 0.20
C VAL A 33 -13.16 6.01 -0.73
N GLN A 34 -12.68 6.21 -1.96
CA GLN A 34 -13.37 7.02 -2.96
C GLN A 34 -14.73 6.44 -3.36
N GLU A 35 -14.82 5.11 -3.54
CA GLU A 35 -16.07 4.41 -3.88
C GLU A 35 -17.12 4.51 -2.76
N MET A 36 -16.69 4.57 -1.51
CA MET A 36 -17.57 4.82 -0.35
C MET A 36 -18.02 6.28 -0.20
N GLY A 37 -17.54 7.19 -1.06
CA GLY A 37 -17.80 8.63 -0.93
C GLY A 37 -17.15 9.25 0.31
N LEU A 38 -16.11 8.61 0.86
CA LEU A 38 -15.37 9.13 2.00
C LEU A 38 -14.35 10.14 1.49
N ASP A 39 -14.57 11.40 1.86
CA ASP A 39 -13.99 12.59 1.22
C ASP A 39 -12.51 12.82 1.61
N LEU A 40 -11.62 11.87 1.30
CA LEU A 40 -10.19 12.16 1.21
C LEU A 40 -9.92 12.65 -0.22
N GLN A 41 -9.40 13.87 -0.35
CA GLN A 41 -8.79 14.34 -1.60
C GLN A 41 -7.49 13.56 -1.87
N ILE A 42 -7.64 12.31 -2.32
CA ILE A 42 -6.52 11.40 -2.61
C ILE A 42 -5.91 11.80 -3.95
N ASN A 43 -4.95 12.71 -3.89
CA ASN A 43 -4.17 13.14 -5.05
C ASN A 43 -2.92 12.26 -5.23
N GLY A 44 -2.31 12.29 -6.42
CA GLY A 44 -1.10 11.52 -6.73
C GLY A 44 0.06 11.74 -5.75
N ARG A 45 0.32 12.99 -5.33
CA ARG A 45 1.33 13.31 -4.30
C ARG A 45 1.00 12.69 -2.94
N MET A 46 -0.28 12.67 -2.56
CA MET A 46 -0.71 12.03 -1.32
C MET A 46 -0.48 10.52 -1.37
N MET A 47 -0.68 9.89 -2.54
CA MET A 47 -0.38 8.47 -2.73
C MET A 47 1.11 8.16 -2.66
N VAL A 48 1.97 8.94 -3.29
CA VAL A 48 3.43 8.79 -3.15
C VAL A 48 3.83 8.89 -1.68
N ARG A 49 3.29 9.89 -0.96
CA ARG A 49 3.54 10.06 0.47
C ARG A 49 3.03 8.86 1.26
N ALA A 50 1.84 8.37 0.94
CA ALA A 50 1.25 7.20 1.56
C ALA A 50 2.16 5.97 1.42
N MET A 51 2.83 5.75 0.28
CA MET A 51 3.78 4.64 0.10
C MET A 51 5.03 4.74 1.00
N ARG A 52 5.40 5.95 1.43
CA ARG A 52 6.53 6.17 2.33
C ARG A 52 6.17 6.06 3.82
N MET A 53 4.88 6.07 4.16
CA MET A 53 4.43 5.97 5.55
C MET A 53 4.67 4.57 6.12
N THR A 54 4.94 4.54 7.43
CA THR A 54 4.77 3.32 8.22
C THR A 54 3.32 2.88 8.16
N GLU A 55 3.08 1.58 8.28
CA GLU A 55 1.73 1.03 8.22
C GLU A 55 0.80 1.63 9.29
N ARG A 56 1.28 1.76 10.52
CA ARG A 56 0.53 2.41 11.61
C ARG A 56 0.09 3.83 11.24
N ARG A 57 0.97 4.61 10.61
CA ARG A 57 0.64 5.99 10.19
C ARG A 57 -0.32 6.00 9.01
N PHE A 58 -0.15 5.08 8.07
CA PHE A 58 -1.06 4.92 6.94
C PHE A 58 -2.49 4.63 7.42
N LEU A 59 -2.67 3.62 8.27
CA LEU A 59 -3.99 3.25 8.81
C LEU A 59 -4.62 4.38 9.61
N LYS A 60 -3.82 5.13 10.39
CA LYS A 60 -4.33 6.30 11.12
C LYS A 60 -4.93 7.37 10.20
N VAL A 61 -4.32 7.59 9.02
CA VAL A 61 -4.69 8.68 8.10
C VAL A 61 -5.76 8.26 7.09
N PHE A 62 -5.80 6.99 6.68
CA PHE A 62 -6.66 6.51 5.60
C PHE A 62 -7.81 5.59 6.07
N VAL A 63 -7.80 5.18 7.35
CA VAL A 63 -8.82 4.28 7.90
C VAL A 63 -9.43 4.89 9.17
N ASN A 64 -8.62 5.11 10.20
CA ASN A 64 -9.12 5.51 11.53
C ASN A 64 -9.63 6.96 11.60
N CYS A 65 -9.50 7.73 10.51
CA CYS A 65 -10.10 9.06 10.40
C CYS A 65 -11.60 9.02 10.13
N HIS A 66 -12.14 7.88 9.73
CA HIS A 66 -13.54 7.70 9.39
C HIS A 66 -14.37 7.24 10.62
N PRO A 67 -15.71 7.36 10.57
CA PRO A 67 -16.59 6.76 11.57
C PRO A 67 -16.31 5.26 11.73
N LYS A 68 -16.58 4.73 12.91
CA LYS A 68 -16.17 3.37 13.30
C LYS A 68 -16.62 2.31 12.28
N ASP A 69 -17.86 2.36 11.83
CA ASP A 69 -18.42 1.39 10.88
C ASP A 69 -17.67 1.38 9.55
N ALA A 70 -17.38 2.57 9.00
CA ALA A 70 -16.59 2.71 7.78
C ALA A 70 -15.12 2.31 7.97
N ALA A 71 -14.54 2.66 9.13
CA ALA A 71 -13.17 2.29 9.47
C ALA A 71 -13.01 0.76 9.59
N ASP A 72 -14.00 0.08 10.17
CA ASP A 72 -14.01 -1.37 10.31
C ASP A 72 -14.13 -2.06 8.94
N GLU A 73 -15.03 -1.61 8.06
CA GLU A 73 -15.14 -2.14 6.68
C GLU A 73 -13.84 -1.91 5.88
N LEU A 74 -13.26 -0.71 5.96
CA LEU A 74 -11.99 -0.39 5.30
C LEU A 74 -10.83 -1.23 5.83
N MET A 75 -10.79 -1.49 7.14
CA MET A 75 -9.76 -2.31 7.76
C MET A 75 -9.88 -3.77 7.32
N GLU A 76 -11.08 -4.33 7.27
CA GLU A 76 -11.30 -5.69 6.75
C GLU A 76 -10.90 -5.80 5.29
N TYR A 77 -11.32 -4.84 4.46
CA TYR A 77 -10.91 -4.77 3.06
C TYR A 77 -9.38 -4.71 2.92
N TYR A 78 -8.71 -3.86 3.70
CA TYR A 78 -7.26 -3.74 3.67
C TYR A 78 -6.55 -5.05 4.04
N LYS A 79 -7.02 -5.75 5.07
CA LYS A 79 -6.48 -7.06 5.49
C LYS A 79 -6.65 -8.11 4.40
N ASN A 80 -7.80 -8.12 3.72
CA ASN A 80 -8.09 -9.06 2.63
C ASN A 80 -7.20 -8.80 1.41
N VAL A 81 -7.01 -7.54 1.03
CA VAL A 81 -6.21 -7.17 -0.15
C VAL A 81 -4.71 -7.32 0.08
N LYS A 82 -4.23 -7.02 1.29
CA LYS A 82 -2.86 -7.33 1.71
C LYS A 82 -2.64 -8.84 1.90
N GLY A 83 -3.70 -9.63 1.71
CA GLY A 83 -3.85 -11.01 2.11
C GLY A 83 -2.66 -11.92 1.79
N VAL A 84 -2.30 -12.66 2.83
CA VAL A 84 -1.51 -13.90 2.91
C VAL A 84 -0.33 -13.97 1.95
N LYS A 85 0.89 -13.83 2.53
CA LYS A 85 2.17 -14.18 1.90
C LYS A 85 1.96 -15.36 0.96
N ARG A 86 2.34 -15.20 -0.32
CA ARG A 86 2.23 -16.28 -1.31
C ARG A 86 2.77 -17.55 -0.65
N LEU A 87 2.04 -18.67 -0.73
CA LEU A 87 2.48 -19.95 -0.13
C LEU A 87 3.94 -20.29 -0.53
N ALA A 88 4.34 -19.89 -1.74
CA ALA A 88 5.70 -20.04 -2.27
C ALA A 88 6.77 -19.10 -1.66
N GLU A 89 6.39 -17.99 -1.03
CA GLU A 89 7.31 -17.09 -0.31
C GLU A 89 7.60 -17.62 1.09
N ALA A 90 6.64 -18.27 1.74
CA ALA A 90 6.86 -19.01 3.00
C ALA A 90 7.78 -20.23 2.81
N SER A 91 7.85 -20.80 1.61
CA SER A 91 8.75 -21.92 1.28
C SER A 91 10.14 -21.50 0.81
N LYS A 92 10.41 -20.20 0.60
CA LYS A 92 11.74 -19.72 0.21
C LYS A 92 12.69 -19.78 1.42
N ARG A 93 13.64 -20.73 1.39
CA ARG A 93 14.83 -20.64 2.23
C ARG A 93 15.64 -19.43 1.77
N ASN A 94 15.87 -18.47 2.66
CA ASN A 94 16.79 -17.36 2.42
C ASN A 94 18.22 -17.91 2.33
N PHE A 95 18.68 -18.23 1.12
CA PHE A 95 20.09 -18.43 0.86
C PHE A 95 20.73 -17.06 0.63
N GLN A 96 21.37 -16.50 1.65
CA GLN A 96 22.34 -15.42 1.48
C GLN A 96 23.62 -16.01 0.87
N LYS A 97 23.57 -16.33 -0.43
CA LYS A 97 24.81 -16.36 -1.22
C LYS A 97 25.00 -14.93 -1.68
N GLY A 98 25.93 -14.22 -1.03
CA GLY A 98 26.41 -12.94 -1.53
C GLY A 98 26.81 -13.09 -3.00
N PHE A 99 26.60 -12.04 -3.78
CA PHE A 99 27.11 -11.98 -5.15
C PHE A 99 28.63 -12.17 -5.09
N PRO A 100 29.24 -13.03 -5.93
CA PRO A 100 30.66 -13.29 -5.89
C PRO A 100 31.38 -12.16 -6.64
N PHE A 101 31.58 -11.04 -5.97
CA PHE A 101 32.66 -10.10 -6.22
C PHE A 101 32.95 -9.31 -4.93
#